data_AF-A0A5P9GXT2-F1
#
_entry.id   AF-A0A5P9GXT2-F1
#
_cell.length_a   1.000
_cell.length_b   1.000
_cell.length_c   1.000
_cell.angle_alpha   90.00
_cell.angle_beta   90.00
_cell.angle_gamma   90.00
#
_symmetry.space_group_name_H-M   'P 1'
#
loop_
_entity.id
_entity.type
_entity.pdbx_description
1 polymer ?
#
loop_
_entity_poly.entity_id
_entity_poly.type
_entity_poly.pdbx_seq_one_letter_code
_entity_poly.pdbx_strand_id
1 'polypeptide(L)'
;MSKLSRYIVLGLLSLVAVLVAVYIYAINTVDFSVDKATAAHTEARQAFLADLPDTDCLRAADITGIARARGWDAVQPSQFDWCVAPDTVQTWLRVTVEPPLPFSTEDENAQIFAFDEAGCAVDWSYASGAGSTCAE
;
A
#
# COMPACT_ATOMS: atom_id res chain seq x y z
N MET A 1 40.80 35.96 -19.19
CA MET A 1 40.49 35.25 -17.92
C MET A 1 41.58 35.52 -16.90
N SER A 2 41.22 36.12 -15.76
CA SER A 2 42.16 36.32 -14.65
C SER A 2 42.51 34.98 -13.99
N LYS A 3 43.66 34.89 -13.31
CA LYS A 3 44.06 33.68 -12.56
C LYS A 3 42.96 33.25 -11.57
N LEU A 4 42.29 34.21 -10.95
CA LEU A 4 41.16 33.99 -10.03
C LEU A 4 39.97 33.28 -10.73
N SER A 5 39.59 33.72 -11.94
CA SER A 5 38.50 33.08 -12.70
C SER A 5 38.82 31.63 -13.09
N ARG A 6 40.09 31.29 -13.31
CA ARG A 6 40.51 29.90 -13.62
C ARG A 6 40.35 28.97 -12.41
N TYR A 7 40.72 29.44 -11.22
CA TYR A 7 40.57 28.65 -10.00
C TYR A 7 39.11 28.42 -9.60
N ILE A 8 38.24 29.43 -9.80
CA ILE A 8 36.80 29.29 -9.54
C ILE A 8 36.18 28.24 -10.47
N VAL A 9 36.50 28.30 -11.77
CA VAL A 9 36.00 27.32 -12.75
C VAL A 9 36.50 25.90 -12.44
N LEU A 10 37.78 25.75 -12.10
CA LEU A 10 38.35 24.44 -11.71
C LEU A 10 37.71 23.88 -10.43
N GLY A 11 37.44 24.74 -9.44
CA GLY A 11 36.76 24.35 -8.21
C GLY A 11 35.33 23.86 -8.47
N LEU A 12 34.58 24.58 -9.31
CA LEU A 12 33.22 24.18 -9.69
C LEU A 12 33.19 22.88 -10.48
N LEU A 13 34.09 22.70 -11.44
CA LEU A 13 34.20 21.45 -12.21
C LEU A 13 34.55 20.26 -11.32
N SER A 14 35.45 20.45 -10.36
CA SER A 14 35.83 19.41 -9.40
C SER A 14 34.65 19.04 -8.48
N LEU A 15 33.91 20.04 -8.02
CA LEU A 15 32.71 19.82 -7.21
C LEU A 15 31.64 19.05 -7.98
N VAL A 16 31.37 19.45 -9.23
CA VAL A 16 30.41 18.74 -10.10
C VAL A 16 30.85 17.29 -10.32
N ALA A 17 32.13 17.05 -10.61
CA ALA A 17 32.65 15.69 -10.79
C ALA A 17 32.48 14.82 -9.54
N VAL A 18 32.74 15.37 -8.35
CA VAL A 18 32.52 14.66 -7.07
C VAL A 18 31.03 14.37 -6.87
N LEU A 19 30.14 15.32 -7.12
CA LEU A 19 28.70 15.12 -6.97
C LEU A 19 28.18 14.05 -7.92
N VAL A 20 28.64 14.04 -9.17
CA VAL A 20 28.30 13.00 -10.16
C VAL A 20 28.82 11.64 -9.71
N ALA A 21 30.06 11.55 -9.23
CA ALA A 21 30.62 10.29 -8.75
C ALA A 21 29.87 9.75 -7.53
N VAL A 22 29.51 10.61 -6.57
CA VAL A 22 28.70 10.24 -5.40
C VAL A 22 27.30 9.79 -5.82
N TYR A 23 26.67 10.49 -6.77
CA TYR A 23 25.36 10.13 -7.29
C TYR A 23 25.37 8.77 -8.00
N ILE A 24 26.36 8.51 -8.86
CA ILE A 24 26.55 7.22 -9.53
C ILE A 24 26.81 6.12 -8.48
N TYR A 25 27.66 6.38 -7.49
CA TYR A 25 27.89 5.41 -6.41
C TYR A 25 26.62 5.12 -5.64
N ALA A 26 25.82 6.14 -5.31
CA ALA A 26 24.55 5.99 -4.61
C ALA A 26 23.54 5.16 -5.43
N ILE A 27 23.40 5.41 -6.74
CA ILE A 27 22.52 4.60 -7.61
C ILE A 27 22.98 3.14 -7.68
N ASN A 28 24.28 2.88 -7.67
CA ASN A 28 24.82 1.53 -7.78
C ASN A 28 24.90 0.76 -6.46
N THR A 29 24.78 1.44 -5.31
CA THR A 29 24.93 0.81 -3.98
C THR A 29 23.66 0.87 -3.13
N VAL A 30 22.82 1.88 -3.34
CA VAL A 30 21.54 2.02 -2.64
C VAL A 30 20.44 1.54 -3.59
N ASP A 31 19.85 0.40 -3.24
CA ASP A 31 18.76 -0.23 -4.00
C ASP A 31 17.46 0.57 -3.81
N PHE A 32 17.34 1.71 -4.49
CA PHE A 32 16.10 2.48 -4.60
C PHE A 32 15.11 1.84 -5.57
N SER A 33 15.04 0.50 -5.61
CA SER A 33 14.13 -0.20 -6.51
C SER A 33 12.72 -0.15 -5.94
N VAL A 34 12.01 0.93 -6.30
CA VAL A 34 10.56 1.06 -6.13
C VAL A 34 9.87 -0.23 -6.61
N ASP A 35 10.33 -0.80 -7.73
CA ASP A 35 9.82 -2.05 -8.28
C ASP A 35 9.94 -3.22 -7.30
N LYS A 36 11.06 -3.37 -6.58
CA LYS A 36 11.22 -4.42 -5.57
C LYS A 36 10.32 -4.20 -4.36
N ALA A 37 10.16 -2.95 -3.91
CA ALA A 37 9.26 -2.63 -2.81
C ALA A 37 7.79 -2.92 -3.19
N THR A 38 7.39 -2.53 -4.40
CA THR A 38 6.07 -2.85 -4.96
C THR A 38 5.85 -4.35 -5.12
N ALA A 39 6.87 -5.08 -5.59
CA ALA A 39 6.81 -6.54 -5.69
C ALA A 39 6.64 -7.19 -4.31
N ALA A 40 7.44 -6.79 -3.32
CA ALA A 40 7.36 -7.32 -1.96
C ALA A 40 5.99 -7.05 -1.32
N HIS A 41 5.44 -5.84 -1.47
CA HIS A 41 4.09 -5.52 -1.01
C HIS A 41 3.04 -6.41 -1.68
N THR A 42 3.11 -6.54 -3.01
CA THR A 42 2.16 -7.35 -3.79
C THR A 42 2.24 -8.82 -3.41
N GLU A 43 3.43 -9.38 -3.30
CA GLU A 43 3.67 -10.76 -2.87
C GLU A 43 3.15 -11.01 -1.46
N ALA A 44 3.41 -10.08 -0.52
CA ALA A 44 2.91 -10.17 0.85
C ALA A 44 1.38 -10.17 0.89
N ARG A 45 0.74 -9.28 0.14
CA ARG A 45 -0.73 -9.22 0.01
C ARG A 45 -1.30 -10.50 -0.57
N GLN A 46 -0.72 -11.02 -1.65
CA GLN A 46 -1.20 -12.26 -2.29
C GLN A 46 -1.03 -13.47 -1.36
N ALA A 47 0.11 -13.57 -0.67
CA ALA A 47 0.32 -14.62 0.32
C ALA A 47 -0.67 -14.52 1.48
N PHE A 48 -1.03 -13.30 1.91
CA PHE A 48 -2.05 -13.11 2.93
C PHE A 48 -3.43 -13.59 2.47
N LEU A 49 -3.84 -13.23 1.24
CA LEU A 49 -5.11 -13.68 0.67
C LEU A 49 -5.16 -15.20 0.48
N ALA A 50 -4.04 -15.82 0.11
CA ALA A 50 -3.92 -17.27 -0.07
C ALA A 50 -3.98 -18.06 1.26
N ASP A 51 -3.63 -17.43 2.39
CA ASP A 51 -3.72 -18.05 3.71
C ASP A 51 -5.14 -17.99 4.31
N LEU A 52 -6.04 -17.21 3.71
CA LEU A 52 -7.41 -17.11 4.20
C LEU A 52 -8.14 -18.46 4.05
N PRO A 53 -8.96 -18.86 5.04
CA PRO A 53 -9.73 -20.09 4.96
C PRO A 53 -10.64 -20.11 3.72
N ASP A 54 -10.55 -21.18 2.95
CA ASP A 54 -11.49 -21.48 1.87
C ASP A 54 -12.79 -22.01 2.48
N THR A 55 -13.70 -21.09 2.81
CA THR A 55 -15.00 -21.40 3.43
C THR A 55 -16.09 -20.53 2.84
N ASP A 56 -17.33 -21.02 2.85
CA ASP A 56 -18.50 -20.28 2.35
C ASP A 56 -18.80 -19.00 3.15
N CYS A 57 -18.25 -18.86 4.36
CA CYS A 57 -18.46 -17.70 5.23
C CYS A 57 -17.16 -17.34 5.95
N LEU A 58 -16.30 -16.62 5.25
CA LEU A 58 -15.08 -16.05 5.83
C LEU A 58 -15.42 -14.92 6.81
N ARG A 59 -15.01 -15.04 8.08
CA ARG A 59 -15.36 -14.06 9.12
C ARG A 59 -14.22 -13.09 9.42
N ALA A 60 -14.59 -11.90 9.90
CA ALA A 60 -13.62 -10.87 10.29
C ALA A 60 -12.61 -11.35 11.35
N ALA A 61 -13.03 -12.23 12.26
CA ALA A 61 -12.16 -12.79 13.30
C ALA A 61 -11.04 -13.67 12.71
N ASP A 62 -11.33 -14.46 11.68
CA ASP A 62 -10.36 -15.33 11.03
C ASP A 62 -9.31 -14.50 10.28
N ILE A 63 -9.79 -13.51 9.50
CA ILE A 63 -8.93 -12.55 8.79
C ILE A 63 -8.03 -11.78 9.78
N THR A 64 -8.62 -11.29 10.88
CA THR A 64 -7.89 -10.57 11.94
C THR A 64 -6.83 -11.45 12.59
N GLY A 65 -7.14 -12.73 12.81
CA GLY A 65 -6.19 -13.71 13.36
C GLY A 65 -4.96 -13.88 12.47
N ILE A 66 -5.18 -14.04 11.16
CA ILE A 66 -4.09 -14.20 10.18
C ILE A 66 -3.26 -12.92 10.05
N ALA A 67 -3.91 -11.75 9.99
CA ALA A 67 -3.22 -10.46 9.94
C ALA A 67 -2.32 -10.28 11.17
N ARG A 68 -2.85 -10.54 12.37
CA ARG A 68 -2.08 -10.42 13.62
C ARG A 68 -0.96 -11.44 13.73
N ALA A 69 -1.13 -12.65 13.21
CA ALA A 69 -0.06 -13.65 13.15
C ALA A 69 1.13 -13.18 12.30
N ARG A 70 0.89 -12.30 11.32
CA ARG A 70 1.90 -11.63 10.50
C ARG A 70 2.44 -10.34 11.13
N GLY A 71 1.91 -9.93 12.29
CA GLY A 71 2.24 -8.67 12.95
C GLY A 71 1.59 -7.45 12.28
N TRP A 72 0.55 -7.65 11.46
CA TRP A 72 -0.14 -6.59 10.75
C TRP A 72 -1.33 -6.07 11.55
N ASP A 73 -1.69 -4.81 11.29
CA ASP A 73 -2.85 -4.20 11.92
C ASP A 73 -4.14 -4.55 11.18
N ALA A 74 -5.22 -4.74 11.95
CA ALA A 74 -6.54 -5.09 11.45
C ALA A 74 -7.60 -4.40 12.32
N VAL A 75 -8.30 -3.44 11.73
CA VAL A 75 -9.22 -2.52 12.41
C VAL A 75 -10.56 -2.53 11.72
N GLN A 76 -11.65 -2.59 12.50
CA GLN A 76 -12.99 -2.34 11.99
C GLN A 76 -13.28 -0.84 12.08
N PRO A 77 -13.31 -0.11 10.95
CA PRO A 77 -13.65 1.31 10.98
C PRO A 77 -15.12 1.48 11.36
N SER A 78 -15.44 2.61 12.00
CA SER A 78 -16.82 2.93 12.41
C SER A 78 -17.73 3.28 11.23
N GLN A 79 -17.14 3.72 10.12
CA GLN A 79 -17.84 4.09 8.89
C GLN A 79 -16.94 3.85 7.67
N PHE A 80 -17.55 3.71 6.49
CA PHE A 80 -16.85 3.68 5.22
C PHE A 80 -17.45 4.75 4.32
N ASP A 81 -16.65 5.78 4.02
CA ASP A 81 -17.16 7.03 3.45
C ASP A 81 -17.32 6.99 1.91
N TRP A 82 -17.15 5.82 1.31
CA TRP A 82 -17.25 5.63 -0.13
C TRP A 82 -18.50 4.85 -0.53
N CYS A 83 -19.01 5.16 -1.71
CA CYS A 83 -20.12 4.43 -2.32
C CYS A 83 -19.64 3.07 -2.83
N VAL A 84 -20.34 2.02 -2.43
CA VAL A 84 -19.98 0.64 -2.75
C VAL A 84 -21.20 -0.18 -3.13
N ALA A 85 -20.99 -1.23 -3.91
CA ALA A 85 -21.96 -2.31 -4.10
C ALA A 85 -21.39 -3.62 -3.54
N PRO A 86 -22.22 -4.53 -3.00
CA PRO A 86 -23.68 -4.40 -2.86
C PRO A 86 -24.09 -3.48 -1.69
N ASP A 87 -25.34 -3.01 -1.70
CA ASP A 87 -25.94 -2.23 -0.62
C ASP A 87 -26.23 -3.05 0.66
N THR A 88 -26.02 -4.37 0.60
CA THR A 88 -26.17 -5.29 1.73
C THR A 88 -24.99 -5.28 2.71
N VAL A 89 -23.89 -4.58 2.40
CA VAL A 89 -22.72 -4.49 3.28
C VAL A 89 -23.08 -3.79 4.59
N GLN A 90 -22.76 -4.43 5.72
CA GLN A 90 -23.04 -3.93 7.06
C GLN A 90 -21.80 -3.46 7.80
N THR A 91 -20.70 -4.20 7.69
CA THR A 91 -19.47 -3.89 8.43
C THR A 91 -18.23 -4.07 7.56
N TRP A 92 -17.13 -3.51 8.05
CA TRP A 92 -15.87 -3.41 7.32
C TRP A 92 -14.71 -3.89 8.18
N LEU A 93 -13.69 -4.45 7.55
CA LEU A 93 -12.40 -4.71 8.16
C LEU A 93 -11.31 -4.16 7.25
N ARG A 94 -10.47 -3.29 7.79
CA ARG A 94 -9.30 -2.74 7.13
C ARG A 94 -8.07 -3.45 7.68
N VAL A 95 -7.33 -4.12 6.80
CA VAL A 95 -6.04 -4.78 7.13
C VAL A 95 -4.91 -4.00 6.46
N THR A 96 -3.96 -3.53 7.26
CA THR A 96 -2.77 -2.85 6.74
C THR A 96 -1.77 -3.88 6.23
N VAL A 97 -1.47 -3.85 4.94
CA VAL A 97 -0.50 -4.75 4.30
C VAL A 97 0.91 -4.21 4.51
N GLU A 98 1.79 -5.07 5.01
CA GLU A 98 3.21 -4.77 5.20
C GLU A 98 4.09 -5.73 4.38
N PRO A 99 5.21 -5.28 3.80
CA PRO A 99 5.75 -3.92 3.86
C PRO A 99 4.90 -2.90 3.07
N PRO A 100 4.98 -1.59 3.37
CA PRO A 100 4.15 -0.61 2.71
C PRO A 100 4.74 -0.25 1.33
N LEU A 101 3.88 0.20 0.43
CA LEU A 101 4.29 0.77 -0.85
C LEU A 101 5.06 2.08 -0.62
N PRO A 102 6.13 2.34 -1.38
CA PRO A 102 6.85 3.61 -1.29
C PRO A 102 5.95 4.77 -1.76
N PHE A 103 5.97 5.90 -1.03
CA PHE A 103 5.20 7.12 -1.35
C PHE A 103 3.69 6.92 -1.45
N SER A 104 3.14 6.00 -0.66
CA SER A 104 1.72 5.69 -0.63
C SER A 104 1.05 6.19 0.64
N THR A 105 -0.28 6.28 0.58
CA THR A 105 -1.17 6.54 1.72
C THR A 105 -1.47 5.24 2.46
N GLU A 106 -1.97 5.36 3.68
CA GLU A 106 -2.39 4.17 4.43
C GLU A 106 -3.54 3.41 3.74
N ASP A 107 -4.40 4.08 2.96
CA ASP A 107 -5.51 3.44 2.24
C ASP A 107 -5.01 2.63 1.04
N GLU A 108 -3.96 3.10 0.36
CA GLU A 108 -3.30 2.35 -0.72
C GLU A 108 -2.56 1.11 -0.21
N ASN A 109 -2.22 1.07 1.09
CA ASN A 109 -1.66 -0.11 1.74
C ASN A 109 -2.71 -1.00 2.39
N ALA A 110 -4.00 -0.67 2.29
CA ALA A 110 -5.04 -1.42 2.96
C ALA A 110 -5.66 -2.49 2.06
N GLN A 111 -5.80 -3.71 2.59
CA GLN A 111 -6.78 -4.67 2.09
C GLN A 111 -8.07 -4.49 2.87
N ILE A 112 -9.13 -4.10 2.17
CA ILE A 112 -10.45 -3.85 2.76
C ILE A 112 -11.37 -5.04 2.48
N PHE A 113 -12.02 -5.53 3.52
CA PHE A 113 -13.04 -6.56 3.47
C PHE A 113 -14.38 -5.98 3.90
N ALA A 114 -15.44 -6.40 3.21
CA ALA A 114 -16.83 -6.06 3.51
C ALA A 114 -17.54 -7.31 4.05
N PHE A 115 -18.48 -7.13 4.98
CA PHE A 115 -19.28 -8.22 5.53
C PHE A 115 -20.77 -7.89 5.48
N ASP A 116 -21.58 -8.91 5.21
CA ASP A 116 -23.03 -8.83 5.25
C ASP A 116 -23.60 -8.87 6.69
N GLU A 117 -24.93 -8.93 6.81
CA GLU A 117 -25.64 -9.02 8.09
C GLU A 117 -25.33 -10.33 8.86
N ALA A 118 -25.01 -11.41 8.15
CA ALA A 118 -24.60 -12.67 8.77
C ALA A 118 -23.13 -12.64 9.25
N GLY A 119 -22.38 -11.58 8.92
CA GLY A 119 -20.98 -11.42 9.24
C GLY A 119 -20.05 -12.24 8.32
N CYS A 120 -20.53 -12.66 7.16
CA CYS A 120 -19.75 -13.34 6.14
C CYS A 120 -19.13 -12.31 5.19
N ALA A 121 -17.87 -12.54 4.80
CA ALA A 121 -17.21 -11.68 3.83
C ALA A 121 -17.94 -11.74 2.49
N VAL A 122 -18.15 -10.59 1.86
CA VAL A 122 -18.78 -10.48 0.55
C VAL A 122 -17.87 -9.75 -0.42
N ASP A 123 -17.99 -10.11 -1.68
CA ASP A 123 -17.39 -9.34 -2.76
C ASP A 123 -18.03 -7.96 -2.80
N TRP A 124 -17.18 -6.94 -2.91
CA TRP A 124 -17.61 -5.57 -2.98
C TRP A 124 -16.78 -4.80 -4.01
N SER A 125 -17.34 -3.70 -4.49
CA SER A 125 -16.64 -2.79 -5.40
C SER A 125 -17.12 -1.35 -5.19
N TYR A 126 -16.27 -0.38 -5.52
CA TYR A 126 -16.71 1.01 -5.61
C TYR A 126 -17.76 1.17 -6.70
N ALA A 127 -18.94 1.66 -6.34
CA ALA A 127 -20.05 1.83 -7.24
C ALA A 127 -20.99 2.93 -6.73
N SER A 128 -21.65 3.62 -7.65
CA SER A 128 -22.73 4.56 -7.35
C SER A 128 -24.01 4.17 -8.12
N GLY A 129 -25.15 4.63 -7.62
CA GLY A 129 -26.47 4.35 -8.20
C GLY A 129 -27.13 3.09 -7.62
N ALA A 130 -28.15 2.57 -8.31
CA ALA A 130 -29.00 1.49 -7.80
C ALA A 130 -28.19 0.23 -7.41
N GLY A 131 -28.44 -0.29 -6.22
CA GLY A 131 -27.72 -1.44 -5.66
C GLY A 131 -26.38 -1.10 -5.00
N SER A 132 -26.07 0.19 -4.87
CA SER A 132 -24.95 0.68 -4.05
C SER A 132 -25.45 1.34 -2.76
N THR A 133 -24.55 1.53 -1.79
CA THR A 133 -24.80 2.27 -0.55
C THR A 133 -25.15 3.74 -0.76
N CYS A 134 -24.89 4.28 -1.97
CA CYS A 134 -25.28 5.61 -2.40
C CYS A 134 -26.24 5.52 -3.60
N ALA A 135 -27.39 4.87 -3.39
CA ALA A 135 -28.46 4.79 -4.38
C ALA A 135 -29.18 6.15 -4.52
N GLU A 136 -28.50 7.13 -5.11
CA GLU A 136 -29.08 8.38 -5.59
C GLU A 136 -29.09 8.42 -7.12
#